data_AF-A0A931CFL3-F1
#
_entry.id   AF-A0A931CFL3-F1
#
_cell.length_a   1.000
_cell.length_b   1.000
_cell.length_c   1.000
_cell.angle_alpha   90.00
_cell.angle_beta   90.00
_cell.angle_gamma   90.00
#
_symmetry.space_group_name_H-M   'P 1'
#
loop_
_entity.id
_entity.type
_entity.pdbx_description
1 polymer ?
#
loop_
_entity_poly.entity_id
_entity_poly.type
_entity_poly.pdbx_seq_one_letter_code
_entity_poly.pdbx_strand_id
1 'polypeptide(L)'
;MAVTRVDAHGRLASRRQFSELQWEHGHVVELHVADSGVIMAGKTLPRAEPIEHVKATVGSSGHLVLPATIRRQARIDAGDQLLLVADGPTLWIYPAQLATALLRSHAPSAGADT
;
A
#
# COMPACT_ATOMS: atom_id res chain seq x y z
N MET A 1 7.70 -0.09 -9.08
CA MET A 1 6.36 0.33 -8.62
C MET A 1 5.29 -0.26 -9.52
N ALA A 2 4.07 -0.43 -9.05
CA ALA A 2 2.94 -0.96 -9.82
C ALA A 2 1.61 -0.34 -9.35
N VAL A 3 0.60 -0.27 -10.22
CA VAL A 3 -0.75 0.16 -9.84
C VAL A 3 -1.67 -1.05 -9.79
N THR A 4 -2.48 -1.16 -8.75
CA THR A 4 -3.51 -2.20 -8.60
C THR A 4 -4.84 -1.58 -8.21
N ARG A 5 -5.92 -2.35 -8.32
CA ARG A 5 -7.16 -2.07 -7.61
C ARG A 5 -7.32 -3.00 -6.42
N VAL A 6 -8.05 -2.54 -5.42
CA VAL A 6 -8.53 -3.37 -4.32
C VAL A 6 -9.91 -3.92 -4.66
N ASP A 7 -10.15 -5.21 -4.42
CA ASP A 7 -11.48 -5.80 -4.61
C ASP A 7 -12.37 -5.65 -3.36
N ALA A 8 -13.61 -6.13 -3.45
CA ALA A 8 -14.57 -6.09 -2.34
C ALA A 8 -14.11 -6.87 -1.08
N HIS A 9 -13.20 -7.83 -1.25
CA HIS A 9 -12.63 -8.62 -0.17
C HIS A 9 -11.33 -8.00 0.39
N GLY A 10 -10.89 -6.85 -0.14
CA GLY A 10 -9.65 -6.20 0.26
C GLY A 10 -8.40 -6.79 -0.42
N ARG A 11 -8.56 -7.64 -1.44
CA ARG A 11 -7.42 -8.22 -2.16
C ARG A 11 -6.82 -7.19 -3.09
N LEU A 12 -5.50 -7.15 -3.12
CA LEU A 12 -4.72 -6.30 -4.01
C LEU A 12 -3.53 -7.06 -4.59
N ALA A 13 -3.00 -6.48 -5.67
CA ALA A 13 -1.92 -7.03 -6.48
C ALA A 13 -2.25 -8.41 -7.04
N SER A 14 -1.43 -8.91 -7.95
CA SER A 14 -1.43 -10.29 -8.42
C SER A 14 -0.03 -10.86 -8.23
N ARG A 15 0.10 -12.18 -8.33
CA ARG A 15 1.41 -12.84 -8.27
C ARG A 15 2.42 -12.20 -9.23
N ARG A 16 1.96 -11.89 -10.45
CA ARG A 16 2.78 -11.23 -11.48
C ARG A 16 3.28 -9.86 -11.02
N GLN A 17 2.40 -9.03 -10.46
CA GLN A 17 2.78 -7.70 -9.96
C GLN A 17 3.78 -7.78 -8.80
N PHE A 18 3.61 -8.75 -7.88
CA PHE A 18 4.61 -8.95 -6.84
C PHE A 18 5.96 -9.43 -7.39
N SER A 19 5.96 -10.31 -8.40
CA SER A 19 7.18 -10.71 -9.09
C SER A 19 7.87 -9.54 -9.82
N GLU A 20 7.10 -8.67 -10.48
CA GLU A 20 7.62 -7.46 -11.14
C GLU A 20 8.19 -6.45 -10.12
N LEU A 21 7.59 -6.39 -8.93
CA LEU A 21 8.09 -5.61 -7.79
C LEU A 21 9.27 -6.28 -7.06
N GLN A 22 9.67 -7.49 -7.45
CA GLN A 22 10.64 -8.32 -6.73
C GLN A 22 10.30 -8.50 -5.25
N TRP A 23 9.01 -8.45 -4.89
CA TRP A 23 8.54 -8.58 -3.53
C TRP A 23 8.02 -9.99 -3.29
N GLU A 24 8.63 -10.71 -2.34
CA GLU A 24 8.38 -12.13 -2.12
C GLU A 24 6.93 -12.43 -1.67
N HIS A 25 6.29 -13.39 -2.34
CA HIS A 25 4.97 -13.89 -1.95
C HIS A 25 5.08 -15.09 -0.98
N GLY A 26 3.96 -15.46 -0.34
CA GLY A 26 3.88 -16.68 0.49
C GLY A 26 4.35 -16.52 1.94
N HIS A 27 4.51 -15.29 2.41
CA HIS A 27 4.95 -15.00 3.77
C HIS A 27 3.89 -14.21 4.54
N VAL A 28 3.93 -14.33 5.87
CA VAL A 28 3.20 -13.45 6.77
C VAL A 28 3.94 -12.11 6.80
N VAL A 29 3.20 -11.03 6.60
CA VAL A 29 3.68 -9.66 6.71
C VAL A 29 2.91 -8.95 7.81
N GLU A 30 3.56 -8.01 8.46
CA GLU A 30 2.92 -7.03 9.30
C GLU A 30 2.45 -5.86 8.42
N LEU A 31 1.25 -5.37 8.71
CA LEU A 31 0.67 -4.17 8.11
C LEU A 31 0.59 -3.08 9.16
N HIS A 32 0.93 -1.87 8.76
CA HIS A 32 0.85 -0.66 9.57
C HIS A 32 0.28 0.47 8.70
N VAL A 33 -0.68 1.23 9.23
CA VAL A 33 -1.20 2.44 8.60
C VAL A 33 -0.61 3.66 9.30
N ALA A 34 0.22 4.42 8.61
CA ALA A 34 0.71 5.70 9.12
C ALA A 34 -0.43 6.73 9.21
N ASP A 35 -0.26 7.80 9.98
CA ASP A 35 -1.26 8.89 10.11
C ASP A 35 -1.69 9.51 8.77
N SER A 36 -0.81 9.45 7.77
CA SER A 36 -1.08 9.90 6.40
C SER A 36 -2.04 8.98 5.62
N GLY A 37 -2.34 7.79 6.14
CA GLY A 37 -3.09 6.74 5.44
C GLY A 37 -2.25 5.83 4.54
N VAL A 38 -0.93 6.04 4.46
CA VAL A 38 0.00 5.13 3.77
C VAL A 38 0.10 3.83 4.55
N ILE A 39 0.02 2.70 3.85
CA ILE A 39 0.21 1.38 4.47
C ILE A 39 1.63 0.90 4.20
N MET A 40 2.31 0.49 5.27
CA MET A 40 3.57 -0.23 5.23
C MET A 40 3.31 -1.72 5.41
N ALA A 41 3.87 -2.54 4.53
CA ALA A 41 3.82 -4.00 4.63
C ALA A 41 5.24 -4.57 4.63
N GLY A 42 5.56 -5.44 5.58
CA GLY A 42 6.89 -6.07 5.65
C GLY A 42 6.98 -7.18 6.69
N LYS A 43 8.02 -8.02 6.62
CA LYS A 43 8.26 -9.10 7.61
C LYS A 43 8.55 -8.56 9.01
N THR A 44 9.29 -7.44 9.07
CA THR A 44 9.62 -6.71 10.30
C THR A 44 9.50 -5.23 9.97
N LEU A 45 8.47 -4.57 10.51
CA LEU A 45 8.36 -3.12 10.39
C LEU A 45 9.11 -2.45 11.55
N PRO A 46 9.71 -1.27 11.35
CA PRO A 46 10.29 -0.51 12.45
C PRO A 46 9.21 -0.27 13.51
N ARG A 47 9.43 -0.76 14.75
CA ARG A 47 8.60 -0.44 15.92
C ARG A 47 8.87 0.99 16.34
N ALA A 48 8.38 1.96 15.56
CA ALA A 48 8.59 3.36 15.87
C ALA A 48 7.68 3.85 16.99
N GLU A 49 6.50 3.26 17.21
CA GLU A 49 5.50 3.74 18.18
C GLU A 49 4.56 2.59 18.60
N PRO A 50 3.69 2.74 19.63
CA PRO A 50 2.76 1.69 20.03
C PRO A 50 1.62 1.58 19.02
N ILE A 51 1.93 1.12 17.82
CA ILE A 51 0.97 1.06 16.71
C ILE A 51 0.44 -0.36 16.56
N GLU A 52 -0.82 -0.50 16.19
CA GLU A 52 -1.49 -1.79 16.00
C GLU A 52 -0.97 -2.46 14.71
N HIS A 53 0.00 -3.36 14.85
CA HIS A 53 0.46 -4.20 13.73
C HIS A 53 -0.56 -5.29 13.45
N VAL A 54 -1.11 -5.32 12.24
CA VAL A 54 -2.03 -6.39 11.83
C VAL A 54 -1.29 -7.37 10.92
N LYS A 55 -1.32 -8.65 11.26
CA LYS A 55 -0.74 -9.69 10.40
C LYS A 55 -1.63 -9.93 9.18
N ALA A 56 -1.02 -9.94 8.01
CA ALA A 56 -1.64 -10.36 6.76
C ALA A 56 -0.78 -11.41 6.07
N THR A 57 -1.42 -12.25 5.25
CA THR A 57 -0.71 -13.27 4.47
C THR A 57 -0.77 -12.91 3.00
N VAL A 58 0.38 -12.92 2.33
CA VAL A 58 0.41 -12.98 0.88
C VAL A 58 0.08 -14.42 0.50
N GLY A 59 -1.17 -14.67 0.13
CA GLY A 59 -1.67 -16.02 -0.15
C GLY A 59 -0.90 -16.71 -1.28
N SER A 60 -1.01 -18.03 -1.39
CA SER A 60 -0.36 -18.82 -2.46
C SER A 60 -0.78 -18.40 -3.87
N SER A 61 -1.95 -17.78 -4.01
CA SER A 61 -2.43 -17.13 -5.24
C SER A 61 -1.70 -15.82 -5.59
N GLY A 62 -0.81 -15.34 -4.72
CA GLY A 62 -0.03 -14.11 -4.91
C GLY A 62 -0.84 -12.82 -4.75
N HIS A 63 -1.87 -12.84 -3.91
CA HIS A 63 -2.63 -11.65 -3.54
C HIS A 63 -2.32 -11.28 -2.09
N LEU A 64 -2.21 -9.99 -1.79
CA LEU A 64 -2.22 -9.49 -0.42
C LEU A 64 -3.65 -9.10 -0.07
N VAL A 65 -4.14 -9.53 1.10
CA VAL A 65 -5.46 -9.16 1.59
C VAL A 65 -5.30 -8.09 2.66
N LEU A 66 -5.90 -6.92 2.44
CA LEU A 66 -5.99 -5.88 3.45
C LEU A 66 -7.16 -6.17 4.40
N PRO A 67 -6.90 -6.41 5.69
CA PRO A 67 -7.94 -6.56 6.70
C PRO A 67 -8.87 -5.35 6.74
N ALA A 68 -10.13 -5.55 7.11
CA ALA A 68 -11.13 -4.49 7.17
C ALA A 68 -10.67 -3.31 8.06
N THR A 69 -9.98 -3.59 9.17
CA THR A 69 -9.42 -2.57 10.08
C THR A 69 -8.42 -1.67 9.36
N ILE A 70 -7.48 -2.27 8.63
CA ILE A 70 -6.45 -1.56 7.84
C ILE A 70 -7.10 -0.71 6.75
N ARG A 71 -8.08 -1.28 6.02
CA ARG A 71 -8.81 -0.54 4.99
C ARG A 71 -9.55 0.66 5.55
N ARG A 72 -10.23 0.50 6.70
CA ARG A 72 -10.93 1.60 7.37
C ARG A 72 -9.97 2.70 7.84
N GLN A 73 -8.84 2.32 8.43
CA GLN A 73 -7.81 3.27 8.87
C GLN A 73 -7.23 4.05 7.69
N ALA A 74 -6.92 3.37 6.59
CA ALA A 74 -6.37 3.97 5.37
C ALA A 74 -7.43 4.61 4.46
N ARG A 75 -8.72 4.55 4.84
CA ARG A 75 -9.87 5.03 4.04
C ARG A 75 -9.89 4.46 2.62
N ILE A 76 -9.66 3.16 2.50
CA ILE A 76 -9.63 2.43 1.24
C ILE A 76 -10.94 1.67 1.05
N ASP A 77 -11.64 1.95 -0.04
CA ASP A 77 -12.87 1.31 -0.46
C ASP A 77 -12.67 0.36 -1.64
N ALA A 78 -13.62 -0.55 -1.84
CA ALA A 78 -13.58 -1.48 -2.96
C ALA A 78 -13.56 -0.73 -4.30
N GLY A 79 -12.66 -1.13 -5.21
CA GLY A 79 -12.47 -0.49 -6.50
C GLY A 79 -11.42 0.62 -6.51
N ASP A 80 -10.96 1.08 -5.33
CA ASP A 80 -9.90 2.09 -5.24
C ASP A 80 -8.62 1.62 -5.93
N GLN A 81 -7.97 2.57 -6.61
CA GLN A 81 -6.64 2.37 -7.15
C GLN A 81 -5.59 2.63 -6.08
N LEU A 82 -4.62 1.72 -6.01
CA LEU A 82 -3.50 1.79 -5.08
C LEU A 82 -2.19 1.77 -5.86
N LEU A 83 -1.25 2.61 -5.47
CA LEU A 83 0.12 2.58 -5.94
C LEU A 83 0.97 1.75 -4.97
N LEU A 84 1.64 0.75 -5.52
CA LEU A 84 2.54 -0.15 -4.81
C LEU A 84 3.99 0.22 -5.11
N VAL A 85 4.77 0.49 -4.07
CA VAL A 85 6.20 0.81 -4.18
C VAL A 85 6.97 -0.15 -3.30
N ALA A 86 7.76 -1.02 -3.91
CA ALA A 86 8.67 -1.89 -3.19
C ALA A 86 9.99 -1.17 -2.92
N ASP A 87 10.46 -1.27 -1.68
CA ASP A 87 11.73 -0.77 -1.20
C ASP A 87 12.39 -1.87 -0.34
N GLY A 88 13.17 -2.71 -1.01
CA GLY A 88 13.74 -3.92 -0.43
C GLY A 88 12.65 -4.84 0.18
N PRO A 89 12.71 -5.15 1.50
CA PRO A 89 11.71 -6.01 2.14
C PRO A 89 10.38 -5.29 2.43
N THR A 90 10.33 -3.97 2.30
CA THR A 90 9.16 -3.15 2.62
C THR A 90 8.36 -2.87 1.36
N LEU A 91 7.04 -3.02 1.46
CA LEU A 91 6.10 -2.59 0.44
C LEU A 91 5.26 -1.43 0.99
N TRP A 92 5.34 -0.30 0.30
CA TRP A 92 4.54 0.87 0.56
C TRP A 92 3.31 0.87 -0.34
N ILE A 93 2.14 1.11 0.24
CA ILE A 93 0.85 1.09 -0.44
C ILE A 93 0.21 2.46 -0.24
N TYR A 94 0.06 3.20 -1.33
CA TYR A 94 -0.51 4.54 -1.34
C TYR A 94 -1.91 4.50 -1.95
N PRO A 95 -2.95 4.98 -1.26
CA PRO A 95 -4.22 5.32 -1.90
C PRO A 95 -3.98 6.33 -3.04
N ALA A 96 -4.62 6.14 -4.20
CA ALA A 96 -4.38 7.00 -5.36
C ALA A 96 -4.70 8.48 -5.08
N GLN A 97 -5.68 8.75 -4.22
CA GLN A 97 -6.04 10.10 -3.79
C GLN A 97 -4.87 10.77 -3.05
N LEU A 98 -4.21 10.02 -2.16
CA LEU A 98 -3.03 10.49 -1.44
C LEU A 98 -1.82 10.67 -2.37
N ALA A 99 -1.57 9.70 -3.25
CA ALA A 99 -0.50 9.83 -4.25
C ALA A 99 -0.70 11.06 -5.15
N THR A 100 -1.94 11.32 -5.56
CA THR A 100 -2.30 12.50 -6.35
C THR A 100 -2.08 13.79 -5.58
N ALA A 101 -2.43 13.84 -4.29
CA ALA A 101 -2.21 15.01 -3.44
C ALA A 101 -0.72 15.30 -3.26
N LEU A 102 0.10 14.26 -3.01
CA LEU A 102 1.56 14.38 -2.91
C LEU A 102 2.19 14.85 -4.23
N LEU A 103 1.72 14.33 -5.37
CA LEU A 103 2.21 14.78 -6.67
C LEU A 103 1.84 16.24 -6.93
N ARG A 104 0.64 16.69 -6.54
CA ARG A 104 0.25 18.11 -6.65
C ARG A 104 1.09 19.02 -5.76
N SER A 105 1.46 18.58 -4.55
CA SER A 105 2.26 19.40 -3.65
C SER A 105 3.71 19.55 -4.11
N HIS A 106 4.21 18.64 -4.94
CA HIS A 106 5.57 18.66 -5.50
C HIS A 106 5.61 19.11 -6.97
N ALA A 107 4.46 19.21 -7.63
CA ALA A 107 4.38 19.80 -8.96
C ALA A 107 4.90 21.24 -8.85
N PRO A 108 5.90 21.65 -9.65
CA PRO A 108 6.28 23.04 -9.70
C PRO A 108 5.01 23.82 -10.03
N SER A 109 4.70 24.84 -9.23
CA SER A 109 3.63 25.78 -9.53
C SER A 109 3.88 26.26 -10.96
N ALA A 110 3.08 25.79 -11.92
CA ALA A 110 3.12 26.31 -13.27
C ALA A 110 2.92 27.81 -13.11
N GLY A 111 3.96 28.57 -13.44
CA GLY A 111 4.03 30.00 -13.17
C GLY A 111 2.75 30.66 -13.65
N ALA A 112 2.08 31.35 -12.73
CA ALA A 112 1.17 32.41 -13.10
C ALA A 112 2.06 33.53 -13.66
N ASP A 113 2.30 33.49 -14.97
CA ASP A 113 2.80 34.60 -15.76
C ASP A 113 1.74 34.90 -16.83
N THR A 114 0.83 35.81 -16.50
CA THR A 114 0.23 36.78 -17.44
C THR A 114 -0.52 37.85 -16.68
#